data_AF-A0A519KM42-F1
#
_entry.id   AF-A0A519KM42-F1
#
_cell.length_a   1.000
_cell.length_b   1.000
_cell.length_c   1.000
_cell.angle_alpha   90.00
_cell.angle_beta   90.00
_cell.angle_gamma   90.00
#
_symmetry.space_group_name_H-M   'P 1'
#
loop_
_entity.id
_entity.type
_entity.pdbx_description
1 polymer ?
#
loop_
_entity_poly.entity_id
_entity_poly.type
_entity_poly.pdbx_seq_one_letter_code
_entity_poly.pdbx_strand_id
1 'polypeptide(L)'
;MFLVAAAALALWPQTAAAAPPEAAWTWTLYSDTPVVLANEVPDTANLRTTLECDPGSSVARLTLYGGEGGAGMARVTAGEATAMAEAEAARGGGLKLALRTDHPIFAAFGVTGRLGVALGAQRRTVEVPAAHLAKLRRFAELCSG
;
A
#
# COMPACT_ATOMS: atom_id res chain seq x y z
N MET A 1 3.69 5.26 62.79
CA MET A 1 4.20 4.10 62.03
C MET A 1 3.40 4.00 60.74
N PHE A 2 3.82 4.70 59.68
CA PHE A 2 3.17 4.68 58.36
C PHE A 2 4.10 3.94 57.40
N LEU A 3 3.67 2.78 56.92
CA LEU A 3 4.36 2.00 55.89
C LEU A 3 3.96 2.54 54.51
N VAL A 4 4.92 3.06 53.77
CA VAL A 4 4.78 3.42 52.36
C VAL A 4 5.17 2.19 51.53
N ALA A 5 4.19 1.55 50.91
CA ALA A 5 4.44 0.47 49.95
C ALA A 5 4.71 1.08 48.57
N ALA A 6 5.98 1.10 48.15
CA ALA A 6 6.37 1.48 46.80
C ALA A 6 6.19 0.28 45.86
N ALA A 7 5.14 0.30 45.04
CA ALA A 7 4.97 -0.64 43.94
C ALA A 7 5.93 -0.27 42.80
N ALA A 8 7.02 -1.02 42.67
CA ALA A 8 7.93 -0.92 41.53
C ALA A 8 7.26 -1.56 40.29
N LEU A 9 6.70 -0.71 39.42
CA LEU A 9 6.29 -1.13 38.08
C LEU A 9 7.55 -1.47 37.27
N ALA A 10 7.75 -2.75 37.01
CA ALA A 10 8.79 -3.24 36.12
C ALA A 10 8.54 -2.68 34.71
N LEU A 11 9.38 -1.74 34.28
CA LEU A 11 9.48 -1.29 32.91
C LEU A 11 10.08 -2.42 32.07
N TRP A 12 9.22 -3.29 31.53
CA TRP A 12 9.66 -4.22 30.49
C TRP A 12 9.98 -3.43 29.22
N PRO A 13 11.19 -3.60 28.64
CA PRO A 13 11.53 -2.95 27.39
C PRO A 13 10.61 -3.49 26.30
N GLN A 14 9.77 -2.62 25.75
CA GLN A 14 8.96 -2.88 24.58
C GLN A 14 9.94 -3.05 23.41
N THR A 15 10.25 -4.31 23.10
CA THR A 15 11.02 -4.63 21.90
C THR A 15 10.16 -4.24 20.72
N ALA A 16 10.51 -3.15 20.05
CA ALA A 16 9.91 -2.79 18.78
C ALA A 16 10.03 -4.00 17.85
N ALA A 17 8.90 -4.52 17.38
CA ALA A 17 8.90 -5.67 16.47
C ALA A 17 9.78 -5.33 15.27
N ALA A 18 10.80 -6.17 15.02
CA ALA A 18 11.69 -5.99 13.89
C ALA A 18 10.88 -6.04 12.59
N ALA A 19 11.20 -5.15 11.64
CA ALA A 19 10.56 -5.17 10.33
C ALA A 19 10.75 -6.54 9.65
N PRO A 20 9.72 -7.10 9.00
CA PRO A 20 9.84 -8.39 8.34
C PRO A 20 10.93 -8.38 7.25
N PRO A 21 11.69 -9.48 7.09
CA PRO A 21 12.73 -9.57 6.07
C PRO A 21 12.13 -9.47 4.66
N GLU A 22 12.91 -8.97 3.71
CA GLU A 22 12.43 -8.70 2.34
C GLU A 22 11.82 -9.94 1.67
N ALA A 23 12.41 -11.11 1.89
CA ALA A 23 11.96 -12.38 1.33
C ALA A 23 10.60 -12.87 1.87
N ALA A 24 10.10 -12.30 2.97
CA ALA A 24 8.80 -12.66 3.54
C ALA A 24 7.62 -11.97 2.83
N TRP A 25 7.89 -10.93 2.03
CA TRP A 25 6.85 -10.16 1.35
C TRP A 25 6.44 -10.85 0.06
N THR A 26 5.13 -10.95 -0.15
CA THR A 26 4.56 -11.49 -1.38
C THR A 26 3.40 -10.64 -1.86
N TRP A 27 3.03 -10.83 -3.12
CA TRP A 27 1.84 -10.22 -3.70
C TRP A 27 0.70 -11.24 -3.76
N THR A 28 -0.38 -11.01 -3.02
CA THR A 28 -1.57 -11.88 -2.99
C THR A 28 -2.75 -11.17 -3.63
N LEU A 29 -3.48 -11.89 -4.48
CA LEU A 29 -4.74 -11.42 -5.07
C LEU A 29 -5.90 -12.09 -4.35
N TYR A 30 -6.71 -11.29 -3.66
CA TYR A 30 -7.99 -11.65 -3.09
C TYR A 30 -9.06 -11.19 -4.08
N SER A 31 -9.80 -12.14 -4.65
CA SER A 31 -10.77 -11.89 -5.72
C SER A 31 -12.22 -11.89 -5.23
N ASP A 32 -12.41 -11.78 -3.91
CA ASP A 32 -13.67 -11.48 -3.27
C ASP A 32 -14.07 -10.01 -3.50
N THR A 33 -15.11 -9.53 -2.81
CA THR A 33 -15.60 -8.15 -2.93
C THR A 33 -15.38 -7.42 -1.61
N PRO A 34 -14.55 -6.36 -1.59
CA PRO A 34 -13.83 -5.78 -2.72
C PRO A 34 -12.66 -6.65 -3.21
N VAL A 35 -12.24 -6.48 -4.47
CA VAL A 35 -11.07 -7.15 -5.02
C VAL A 35 -9.83 -6.46 -4.48
N VAL A 36 -8.87 -7.22 -3.94
CA VAL A 36 -7.66 -6.67 -3.32
C VAL A 36 -6.40 -7.35 -3.86
N LEU A 37 -5.44 -6.55 -4.33
CA LEU A 37 -4.07 -6.98 -4.57
C LEU A 37 -3.17 -6.41 -3.47
N ALA A 38 -2.68 -7.26 -2.57
CA ALA A 38 -1.91 -6.86 -1.39
C ALA A 38 -0.44 -7.26 -1.50
N ASN A 39 0.46 -6.35 -1.13
CA ASN A 39 1.85 -6.66 -0.80
C ASN A 39 1.96 -6.82 0.72
N GLU A 40 2.11 -8.06 1.16
CA GLU A 40 1.93 -8.46 2.55
C GLU A 40 2.93 -9.55 2.97
N VAL A 41 3.02 -9.76 4.28
CA VAL A 41 3.58 -11.00 4.83
C VAL A 41 2.41 -11.92 5.16
N PRO A 42 2.35 -13.13 4.58
CA PRO A 42 1.27 -14.07 4.85
C PRO A 42 1.11 -14.36 6.35
N ASP A 43 -0.14 -14.56 6.78
CA ASP A 43 -0.52 -14.90 8.16
C ASP A 43 -0.11 -13.85 9.22
N THR A 44 0.12 -12.59 8.81
CA THR A 44 0.37 -11.48 9.74
C THR A 44 -0.40 -10.20 9.37
N ALA A 45 -0.32 -9.18 10.22
CA ALA A 45 -0.89 -7.85 9.95
C ALA A 45 0.06 -6.92 9.16
N ASN A 46 1.16 -7.44 8.61
CA ASN A 46 2.17 -6.62 7.94
C ASN A 46 1.75 -6.35 6.49
N LEU A 47 1.42 -5.09 6.19
CA LEU A 47 1.10 -4.60 4.85
C LEU A 47 2.07 -3.51 4.43
N ARG A 48 2.50 -3.54 3.17
CA ARG A 48 3.26 -2.45 2.52
C ARG A 48 2.40 -1.67 1.56
N THR A 49 1.55 -2.36 0.81
CA THR A 49 0.72 -1.75 -0.23
C THR A 49 -0.52 -2.58 -0.47
N THR A 50 -1.65 -1.93 -0.71
CA THR A 50 -2.86 -2.56 -1.25
C THR A 50 -3.38 -1.77 -2.44
N LEU A 51 -3.87 -2.49 -3.43
CA LEU A 51 -4.77 -1.96 -4.45
C LEU A 51 -6.13 -2.60 -4.21
N GLU A 52 -7.17 -1.80 -4.10
CA GLU A 52 -8.53 -2.27 -3.80
C GLU A 52 -9.51 -1.67 -4.81
N CYS A 53 -10.49 -2.43 -5.27
CA CYS A 53 -11.57 -1.91 -6.09
C CYS A 53 -12.88 -2.68 -5.85
N ASP A 54 -14.00 -2.02 -6.09
CA ASP A 54 -15.25 -2.73 -6.36
C ASP A 54 -15.19 -3.30 -7.78
N PRO A 55 -15.63 -4.55 -8.02
CA PRO A 55 -15.67 -5.13 -9.36
C PRO A 55 -16.41 -4.22 -10.36
N GLY A 56 -15.82 -3.99 -11.53
CA GLY A 56 -16.39 -3.13 -12.57
C GLY A 56 -16.38 -1.62 -12.30
N SER A 57 -15.89 -1.16 -11.14
CA SER A 57 -15.90 0.27 -10.80
C SER A 57 -14.95 1.13 -11.63
N SER A 58 -13.98 0.52 -12.29
CA SER A 58 -12.86 1.18 -12.98
C SER A 58 -12.01 2.11 -12.09
N VAL A 59 -12.12 1.98 -10.76
CA VAL A 59 -11.37 2.80 -9.79
C VAL A 59 -10.63 1.89 -8.81
N ALA A 60 -9.30 1.95 -8.87
CA ALA A 60 -8.42 1.29 -7.92
C ALA A 60 -7.96 2.28 -6.84
N ARG A 61 -8.21 1.94 -5.59
CA ARG A 61 -7.72 2.64 -4.41
C ARG A 61 -6.37 2.05 -4.01
N LEU A 62 -5.32 2.83 -4.17
CA LEU A 62 -3.97 2.49 -3.73
C LEU A 62 -3.76 2.99 -2.30
N THR A 63 -3.39 2.10 -1.39
CA THR A 63 -2.91 2.45 -0.05
C THR A 63 -1.45 2.06 0.09
N LEU A 64 -0.62 3.00 0.52
CA LEU A 64 0.80 2.82 0.84
C LEU A 64 0.97 2.92 2.35
N TYR A 65 1.25 1.80 3.00
CA TYR A 65 1.39 1.72 4.45
C TYR A 65 2.79 2.14 4.89
N GLY A 66 2.88 2.59 6.15
CA GLY A 66 4.12 3.08 6.74
C GLY A 66 4.62 4.38 6.11
N GLY A 67 5.76 4.86 6.61
CA GLY A 67 6.34 6.15 6.22
C GLY A 67 5.58 7.34 6.80
N GLU A 68 6.00 8.53 6.41
CA GLU A 68 5.32 9.76 6.76
C GLU A 68 4.03 9.88 5.95
N GLY A 69 2.91 10.12 6.64
CA GLY A 69 1.65 10.42 5.98
C GLY A 69 1.65 11.79 5.31
N GLY A 70 0.57 12.10 4.61
CA GLY A 70 0.37 13.40 3.99
C GLY A 70 -0.95 13.47 3.25
N ALA A 71 -1.36 14.67 2.88
CA ALA A 71 -2.53 14.90 2.02
C ALA A 71 -2.21 15.99 0.99
N GLY A 72 -2.89 15.95 -0.15
CA GLY A 72 -2.75 16.90 -1.24
C GLY A 72 -2.59 16.22 -2.60
N MET A 73 -2.18 16.99 -3.62
CA MET A 73 -2.01 16.46 -4.97
C MET A 73 -0.68 15.71 -5.09
N ALA A 74 -0.77 14.39 -5.30
CA ALA A 74 0.38 13.54 -5.58
C ALA A 74 0.60 13.40 -7.10
N ARG A 75 1.85 13.50 -7.53
CA ARG A 75 2.27 13.10 -8.87
C ARG A 75 2.45 11.59 -8.90
N VAL A 76 1.77 10.93 -9.83
CA VAL A 76 1.86 9.49 -10.06
C VAL A 76 2.51 9.25 -11.41
N THR A 77 3.46 8.32 -11.48
CA THR A 77 4.20 7.99 -12.71
C THR A 77 4.29 6.48 -12.93
N ALA A 78 4.17 6.03 -14.17
CA ALA A 78 4.41 4.65 -14.59
C ALA A 78 4.88 4.63 -16.04
N GLY A 79 6.08 4.09 -16.30
CA GLY A 79 6.74 4.28 -17.60
C GLY A 79 6.80 5.76 -17.97
N GLU A 80 6.32 6.10 -19.17
CA GLU A 80 6.23 7.49 -19.67
C GLU A 80 4.95 8.22 -19.22
N ALA A 81 3.99 7.51 -18.61
CA ALA A 81 2.72 8.10 -18.20
C ALA A 81 2.86 8.86 -16.87
N THR A 82 2.26 10.05 -16.79
CA THR A 82 2.21 10.89 -15.58
C THR A 82 0.80 11.44 -15.38
N ALA A 83 0.35 11.55 -14.12
CA ALA A 83 -0.94 12.10 -13.75
C ALA A 83 -0.90 12.63 -12.32
N MET A 84 -1.85 13.50 -12.00
CA MET A 84 -2.06 13.95 -10.63
C MET A 84 -3.22 13.16 -10.02
N ALA A 85 -3.06 12.73 -8.78
CA ALA A 85 -4.12 12.12 -7.99
C ALA A 85 -4.20 12.84 -6.63
N GLU A 86 -5.41 13.07 -6.14
CA GLU A 86 -5.58 13.51 -4.77
C GLU A 86 -5.17 12.37 -3.83
N ALA A 87 -4.32 12.70 -2.88
CA ALA A 87 -3.84 11.79 -1.88
C ALA A 87 -4.29 12.25 -0.50
N GLU A 88 -4.66 11.28 0.33
CA GLU A 88 -5.13 11.45 1.69
C GLU A 88 -4.23 10.68 2.65
N ALA A 89 -4.20 11.11 3.90
CA ALA A 89 -3.52 10.34 4.94
C ALA A 89 -4.27 9.02 5.20
N ALA A 90 -3.52 7.92 5.24
CA ALA A 90 -4.07 6.62 5.62
C ALA A 90 -4.09 6.45 7.15
N ARG A 91 -5.01 5.63 7.65
CA ARG A 91 -5.08 5.28 9.08
C ARG A 91 -3.82 4.50 9.48
N GLY A 92 -3.21 4.88 10.61
CA GLY A 92 -1.96 4.25 11.07
C GLY A 92 -0.69 4.80 10.41
N GLY A 93 -0.80 5.91 9.67
CA GLY A 93 0.29 6.48 8.89
C GLY A 93 0.27 5.97 7.45
N GLY A 94 0.95 6.70 6.55
CA GLY A 94 0.98 6.39 5.12
C GLY A 94 0.01 7.22 4.27
N LEU A 95 -0.21 6.75 3.04
CA LEU A 95 -0.84 7.51 1.96
C LEU A 95 -1.91 6.68 1.26
N LYS A 96 -3.02 7.29 0.88
CA LYS A 96 -4.09 6.67 0.10
C LYS A 96 -4.43 7.56 -1.10
N LEU A 97 -4.58 6.98 -2.29
CA LEU A 97 -5.01 7.70 -3.49
C LEU A 97 -5.88 6.82 -4.38
N ALA A 98 -6.70 7.43 -5.23
CA ALA A 98 -7.52 6.74 -6.22
C ALA A 98 -6.92 6.88 -7.62
N LEU A 99 -6.88 5.78 -8.36
CA LEU A 99 -6.41 5.69 -9.74
C LEU A 99 -7.48 5.03 -10.60
N ARG A 100 -7.71 5.59 -11.78
CA ARG A 100 -8.57 4.96 -12.78
C ARG A 100 -7.84 3.78 -13.43
N THR A 101 -8.46 2.61 -13.48
CA THR A 101 -7.84 1.41 -14.06
C THR A 101 -7.80 1.44 -15.59
N ASP A 102 -8.63 2.27 -16.22
CA ASP A 102 -8.63 2.55 -17.66
C ASP A 102 -7.69 3.72 -18.04
N HIS A 103 -7.02 4.35 -17.07
CA HIS A 103 -6.06 5.42 -17.34
C HIS A 103 -4.70 4.87 -17.84
N PRO A 104 -3.98 5.56 -18.76
CA PRO A 104 -2.68 5.11 -19.27
C PRO A 104 -1.62 4.78 -18.21
N ILE A 105 -1.68 5.42 -17.04
CA ILE A 105 -0.82 5.06 -15.90
C ILE A 105 -1.03 3.62 -15.45
N PHE A 106 -2.28 3.19 -15.31
CA PHE A 106 -2.58 1.86 -14.80
C PHE A 106 -2.20 0.79 -15.81
N ALA A 107 -2.41 1.07 -17.11
CA ALA A 107 -1.91 0.23 -18.20
C ALA A 107 -0.38 0.10 -18.17
N ALA A 108 0.36 1.22 -18.06
CA ALA A 108 1.81 1.22 -17.97
C ALA A 108 2.31 0.50 -16.69
N PHE A 109 1.59 0.63 -15.58
CA PHE A 109 1.91 -0.08 -14.35
C PHE A 109 1.69 -1.59 -14.50
N GLY A 110 0.61 -2.03 -15.15
CA GLY A 110 0.35 -3.45 -15.45
C GLY A 110 1.40 -4.11 -16.35
N VAL A 111 2.13 -3.31 -17.15
CA VAL A 111 3.23 -3.76 -18.00
C VAL A 111 4.57 -3.75 -17.24
N THR A 112 4.89 -2.63 -16.58
CA THR A 112 6.22 -2.40 -15.98
C THR A 112 6.36 -2.93 -14.57
N GLY A 113 5.25 -3.10 -13.84
CA GLY A 113 5.24 -3.42 -12.42
C GLY A 113 5.73 -2.29 -11.52
N ARG A 114 5.95 -1.08 -12.04
CA ARG A 114 6.51 0.04 -11.27
C ARG A 114 5.59 1.26 -11.32
N LEU A 115 5.22 1.76 -10.15
CA LEU A 115 4.43 2.98 -9.97
C LEU A 115 5.16 3.91 -9.01
N GLY A 116 5.55 5.09 -9.48
CA GLY A 116 6.08 6.16 -8.65
C GLY A 116 4.95 7.03 -8.09
N VAL A 117 5.06 7.42 -6.82
CA VAL A 117 4.15 8.36 -6.15
C VAL A 117 4.99 9.41 -5.46
N ALA A 118 4.79 10.68 -5.81
CA ALA A 118 5.48 11.81 -5.20
C ALA A 118 4.49 12.83 -4.62
N LEU A 119 4.63 13.15 -3.33
CA LEU A 119 3.85 14.14 -2.61
C LEU A 119 4.80 15.11 -1.90
N GLY A 120 4.85 16.36 -2.34
CA GLY A 120 5.85 17.32 -1.86
C GLY A 120 7.27 16.81 -2.08
N ALA A 121 8.05 16.66 -0.99
CA ALA A 121 9.40 16.10 -1.02
C ALA A 121 9.43 14.56 -0.94
N GLN A 122 8.33 13.93 -0.53
CA GLN A 122 8.25 12.48 -0.35
C GLN A 122 8.14 11.79 -1.71
N ARG A 123 8.91 10.72 -1.87
CA ARG A 123 8.85 9.85 -3.05
C ARG A 123 8.75 8.40 -2.60
N ARG A 124 7.74 7.71 -3.09
CA ARG A 124 7.51 6.28 -2.86
C ARG A 124 7.39 5.56 -4.19
N THR A 125 7.84 4.31 -4.22
CA THR A 125 7.68 3.44 -5.38
C THR A 125 6.94 2.18 -4.95
N VAL A 126 5.92 1.80 -5.71
CA VAL A 126 5.32 0.48 -5.65
C VAL A 126 6.00 -0.37 -6.71
N GLU A 127 6.49 -1.53 -6.31
CA GLU A 127 7.16 -2.48 -7.19
C GLU A 127 6.47 -3.85 -7.07
N VAL A 128 5.93 -4.30 -8.20
CA VAL A 128 5.34 -5.62 -8.41
C VAL A 128 6.34 -6.41 -9.26
N PRO A 129 7.08 -7.36 -8.67
CA PRO A 129 8.04 -8.17 -9.40
C PRO A 129 7.40 -8.91 -10.58
N ALA A 130 8.22 -9.24 -11.60
CA ALA A 130 7.77 -9.94 -12.81
C ALA A 130 6.92 -11.19 -12.52
N ALA A 131 7.28 -11.96 -11.49
CA ALA A 131 6.57 -13.16 -11.03
C ALA A 131 5.12 -12.91 -10.57
N HIS A 132 4.75 -11.66 -10.32
CA HIS A 132 3.43 -11.26 -9.82
C HIS A 132 2.67 -10.34 -10.77
N LEU A 133 3.23 -9.99 -11.93
CA LEU A 133 2.56 -9.12 -12.90
C LEU A 133 1.24 -9.70 -13.43
N ALA A 134 1.14 -11.02 -13.54
CA ALA A 134 -0.12 -11.68 -13.91
C ALA A 134 -1.24 -11.38 -12.91
N LYS A 135 -0.92 -11.28 -11.61
CA LYS A 135 -1.89 -10.91 -10.56
C LYS A 135 -2.31 -9.45 -10.67
N LEU A 136 -1.38 -8.55 -10.99
CA LEU A 136 -1.69 -7.13 -11.24
C LEU A 136 -2.61 -6.93 -12.45
N ARG A 137 -2.35 -7.64 -13.55
CA ARG A 137 -3.24 -7.61 -14.73
C ARG A 137 -4.61 -8.18 -14.40
N ARG A 138 -4.65 -9.29 -13.67
CA ARG A 138 -5.91 -9.89 -13.23
C ARG A 138 -6.72 -8.97 -12.32
N PHE A 139 -6.06 -8.26 -11.41
CA PHE A 139 -6.71 -7.20 -10.63
C PHE A 139 -7.34 -6.13 -11.54
N ALA A 140 -6.57 -5.62 -12.51
CA ALA A 140 -7.06 -4.61 -13.45
C ALA A 140 -8.31 -5.06 -14.22
N GLU A 141 -8.31 -6.31 -14.70
CA GLU A 141 -9.43 -6.95 -15.39
C GLU A 141 -10.68 -7.07 -14.51
N LEU A 142 -10.52 -7.46 -13.24
CA LEU A 142 -11.64 -7.58 -12.31
C LEU A 142 -12.22 -6.20 -11.94
N CYS A 143 -11.39 -5.17 -11.91
CA CYS A 143 -11.81 -3.80 -11.65
C CYS A 143 -12.43 -3.11 -12.87
N SER A 144 -12.07 -3.51 -14.09
CA SER A 144 -12.64 -2.92 -15.32
C SER A 144 -14.10 -3.34 -15.50
N GLY A 145 -14.95 -2.36 -15.84
CA GLY A 145 -16.37 -2.55 -16.17
C GLY A 145 -16.64 -2.55 -17.66
#